data_AF-A0A814MXS2-F1
#
_entry.id   AF-A0A814MXS2-F1
#
_cell.length_a   1.000
_cell.length_b   1.000
_cell.length_c   1.000
_cell.angle_alpha   90.00
_cell.angle_beta   90.00
_cell.angle_gamma   90.00
#
_symmetry.space_group_name_H-M   'P 1'
#
loop_
_entity.id
_entity.type
_entity.pdbx_description
1 polymer ?
#
loop_
_entity_poly.entity_id
_entity_poly.type
_entity_poly.pdbx_seq_one_letter_code
_entity_poly.pdbx_strand_id
1 'polypeptide(L)'
;MTATSALYTKIVYLSTTPPPKATLSKVEIQTLATSNDPSISFAKPANVRSEVWTNYSQVYYKTEGLDYIICLQCRVVLKWISENGIHYGGLSLHYIDAQLNLRVFTLACRAYDYTTQHSINIRLFVDKILEEFNLPLNDHVFIVTDNENKMKSAFKDDVKRIGCSAHYINKVLEHASKNDSINCDAVCQ
;
A
#
# COMPACT_ATOMS: atom_id res chain seq x y z
N MET A 1 -22.51 8.14 28.17
CA MET A 1 -22.17 7.45 26.91
C MET A 1 -20.66 7.31 26.87
N THR A 2 -20.15 6.09 26.91
CA THR A 2 -18.72 5.81 26.72
C THR A 2 -18.40 5.95 25.24
N ALA A 3 -17.54 6.91 24.89
CA ALA A 3 -17.08 7.11 23.52
C ALA A 3 -16.31 5.86 23.08
N THR A 4 -16.74 5.24 21.98
CA THR A 4 -16.02 4.11 21.39
C THR A 4 -14.99 4.68 20.42
N SER A 5 -13.71 4.32 20.61
CA SER A 5 -12.62 4.76 19.75
C SER A 5 -12.07 3.58 18.93
N ALA A 6 -11.74 3.85 17.68
CA ALA A 6 -11.10 2.90 16.78
C ALA A 6 -9.75 3.49 16.34
N LEU A 7 -8.69 2.72 16.49
CA LEU A 7 -7.39 3.00 15.92
C LEU A 7 -7.28 2.29 14.57
N TYR A 8 -7.02 3.05 13.52
CA TYR A 8 -6.80 2.52 12.19
C TYR A 8 -5.31 2.61 11.87
N THR A 9 -4.71 1.44 11.64
CA THR A 9 -3.29 1.28 11.32
C THR A 9 -3.19 0.78 9.88
N LYS A 10 -2.56 1.58 9.02
CA LYS A 10 -2.25 1.20 7.64
C LYS A 10 -0.74 1.16 7.50
N ILE A 11 -0.21 -0.04 7.27
CA ILE A 11 1.19 -0.23 6.92
C ILE A 11 1.20 -0.58 5.44
N VAL A 12 1.97 0.19 4.66
CA VAL A 12 2.08 0.00 3.22
C VAL A 12 3.42 -0.65 2.94
N TYR A 13 3.39 -1.86 2.38
CA TYR A 13 4.57 -2.66 2.06
C TYR A 13 5.01 -2.43 0.62
N LEU A 14 6.28 -2.06 0.40
CA LEU A 14 6.85 -1.83 -0.94
C LEU A 14 8.31 -2.35 -0.96
N SER A 15 8.70 -3.06 -2.03
CA SER A 15 9.89 -3.94 -2.11
C SER A 15 11.13 -3.30 -2.77
N THR A 16 12.29 -3.93 -2.48
CA THR A 16 13.75 -3.68 -2.64
C THR A 16 14.33 -2.79 -3.77
N THR A 17 15.53 -2.24 -3.45
CA THR A 17 16.32 -1.09 -3.99
C THR A 17 16.97 -1.24 -5.39
N PRO A 18 17.33 -0.12 -6.05
CA PRO A 18 18.76 0.27 -6.21
C PRO A 18 18.98 1.84 -6.14
N PRO A 19 20.20 2.40 -6.42
CA PRO A 19 20.69 3.74 -6.01
C PRO A 19 19.98 4.90 -6.75
N PRO A 20 20.23 6.20 -6.42
CA PRO A 20 19.35 7.29 -6.87
C PRO A 20 19.36 7.37 -8.40
N LYS A 21 18.23 6.98 -8.97
CA LYS A 21 17.93 7.02 -10.40
C LYS A 21 17.80 8.47 -10.85
N ALA A 22 18.11 8.74 -12.12
CA ALA A 22 17.85 10.05 -12.74
C ALA A 22 16.51 10.67 -12.29
N THR A 23 16.56 11.87 -11.71
CA THR A 23 15.43 12.59 -11.12
C THR A 23 14.63 13.34 -12.18
N LEU A 24 13.91 12.60 -13.03
CA LEU A 24 12.83 13.18 -13.82
C LEU A 24 11.53 13.19 -13.01
N SER A 25 10.81 14.31 -13.05
CA SER A 25 9.46 14.39 -12.50
C SER A 25 8.47 13.57 -13.33
N LYS A 26 7.35 13.18 -12.72
CA LYS A 26 6.24 12.50 -13.44
C LYS A 26 5.81 13.26 -14.69
N VAL A 27 5.76 14.59 -14.63
CA VAL A 27 5.31 15.45 -15.74
C VAL A 27 6.28 15.41 -16.90
N GLU A 28 7.58 15.48 -16.62
CA GLU A 28 8.63 15.36 -17.64
C GLU A 28 8.59 13.98 -18.30
N ILE A 29 8.49 12.91 -17.50
CA ILE A 29 8.40 11.54 -18.01
C ILE A 29 7.16 11.37 -18.89
N GLN A 30 6.00 11.88 -18.45
CA GLN A 30 4.77 11.84 -19.23
C GLN A 30 4.92 12.59 -20.56
N THR A 31 5.59 13.74 -20.54
CA THR A 31 5.85 14.55 -21.74
C THR A 31 6.73 13.78 -22.72
N LEU A 32 7.88 13.27 -22.26
CA LEU A 32 8.81 12.47 -23.08
C LEU A 32 8.15 11.21 -23.65
N ALA A 33 7.33 10.52 -22.85
CA ALA A 33 6.60 9.33 -23.27
C ALA A 33 5.51 9.60 -24.32
N THR A 34 4.95 10.81 -24.31
CA THR A 34 3.90 11.24 -25.25
C THR A 34 4.51 11.81 -26.54
N SER A 35 5.67 12.45 -26.45
CA SER A 35 6.42 12.95 -27.61
C SER A 35 7.26 11.89 -28.33
N ASN A 36 7.23 10.63 -27.87
CA ASN A 36 8.09 9.53 -28.36
C ASN A 36 9.58 9.92 -28.39
N ASP A 37 10.04 10.56 -27.32
CA ASP A 37 11.44 10.96 -27.21
C ASP A 37 12.37 9.71 -27.16
N PRO A 38 13.47 9.67 -27.93
CA PRO A 38 14.35 8.50 -27.96
C PRO A 38 15.12 8.25 -26.65
N SER A 39 15.17 9.24 -25.75
CA SER A 39 15.82 9.10 -24.44
C SER A 39 14.98 8.30 -23.44
N ILE A 40 13.69 8.09 -23.69
CA ILE A 40 12.81 7.26 -22.88
C ILE A 40 12.55 5.92 -23.57
N SER A 41 12.62 4.83 -22.82
CA SER A 41 12.29 3.50 -23.32
C SER A 41 11.45 2.73 -22.31
N PHE A 42 10.82 1.66 -22.79
CA PHE A 42 9.86 0.87 -22.02
C PHE A 42 10.21 -0.61 -22.11
N ALA A 43 10.26 -1.29 -20.97
CA ALA A 43 10.47 -2.74 -20.93
C ALA A 43 9.55 -3.38 -19.89
N LYS A 44 9.27 -4.67 -20.05
CA LYS A 44 8.47 -5.41 -19.07
C LYS A 44 9.19 -5.44 -17.72
N PRO A 45 8.52 -5.17 -16.59
CA PRO A 45 9.14 -5.23 -15.27
C PRO A 45 9.72 -6.63 -15.00
N ALA A 46 10.88 -6.71 -14.36
CA ALA A 46 11.43 -7.98 -13.88
C ALA A 46 10.56 -8.55 -12.74
N ASN A 47 10.41 -9.88 -12.67
CA ASN A 47 9.71 -10.58 -11.58
C ASN A 47 8.20 -10.27 -11.43
N VAL A 48 7.49 -10.21 -12.55
CA VAL A 48 6.02 -10.06 -12.59
C VAL A 48 5.31 -11.30 -12.03
N ARG A 49 4.53 -11.14 -10.95
CA ARG A 49 3.74 -12.22 -10.31
C ARG A 49 2.24 -12.19 -10.64
N SER A 50 1.76 -11.19 -11.39
CA SER A 50 0.34 -10.95 -11.66
C SER A 50 0.11 -10.60 -13.13
N GLU A 51 -0.97 -11.12 -13.72
CA GLU A 51 -1.36 -10.83 -15.10
C GLU A 51 -1.66 -9.35 -15.34
N VAL A 52 -2.08 -8.61 -14.32
CA VAL A 52 -2.31 -7.15 -14.43
C VAL A 52 -1.10 -6.42 -15.02
N TRP A 53 0.12 -6.92 -14.77
CA TRP A 53 1.36 -6.33 -15.26
C TRP A 53 1.61 -6.51 -16.77
N THR A 54 0.82 -7.30 -17.48
CA THR A 54 0.86 -7.34 -18.96
C THR A 54 0.41 -6.02 -19.56
N ASN A 55 -0.36 -5.21 -18.82
CA ASN A 55 -0.85 -3.90 -19.25
C ASN A 55 0.13 -2.75 -18.94
N TYR A 56 1.31 -3.05 -18.40
CA TYR A 56 2.26 -2.02 -17.95
C TYR A 56 3.69 -2.31 -18.41
N SER A 57 4.49 -1.26 -18.56
CA SER A 57 5.93 -1.36 -18.78
C SER A 57 6.70 -0.44 -17.85
N GLN A 58 7.85 -0.90 -17.36
CA GLN A 58 8.81 -0.10 -16.63
C GLN A 58 9.42 0.96 -17.54
N VAL A 59 9.51 2.18 -17.03
CA VAL A 59 10.08 3.32 -17.73
C VAL A 59 11.58 3.36 -17.50
N TYR A 60 12.34 3.62 -18.56
CA TYR A 60 13.78 3.83 -18.52
C TYR A 60 14.12 5.18 -19.14
N TYR A 61 15.07 5.90 -18.55
CA TYR A 61 15.65 7.11 -19.13
C TYR A 61 17.14 6.90 -19.36
N LYS A 62 17.60 7.03 -20.61
CA LYS A 62 19.01 6.80 -21.00
C LYS A 62 19.57 5.49 -20.42
N THR A 63 18.82 4.40 -20.54
CA THR A 63 19.11 3.05 -20.00
C THR A 63 18.94 2.84 -18.50
N GLU A 64 18.70 3.90 -17.71
CA GLU A 64 18.43 3.78 -16.28
C GLU A 64 16.94 3.54 -16.03
N GLY A 65 16.59 2.44 -15.37
CA GLY A 65 15.20 2.16 -15.01
C GLY A 65 14.72 3.13 -13.94
N LEU A 66 13.62 3.85 -14.18
CA LEU A 66 13.01 4.78 -13.25
C LEU A 66 12.05 4.07 -12.27
N ASP A 67 11.52 4.82 -11.31
CA ASP A 67 10.50 4.36 -10.34
C ASP A 67 9.07 4.49 -10.88
N TYR A 68 8.95 4.55 -12.20
CA TYR A 68 7.70 4.76 -12.90
C TYR A 68 7.41 3.60 -13.85
N ILE A 69 6.11 3.37 -14.04
CA ILE A 69 5.58 2.55 -15.11
C ILE A 69 4.68 3.38 -16.01
N ILE A 70 4.44 2.88 -17.19
CA ILE A 70 3.44 3.39 -18.11
C ILE A 70 2.40 2.32 -18.38
N CYS A 71 1.12 2.72 -18.41
CA CYS A 71 0.07 1.84 -18.92
C CYS A 71 0.16 1.75 -20.45
N LEU A 72 0.15 0.53 -21.00
CA LEU A 72 0.24 0.30 -22.44
C LEU A 72 -1.03 0.72 -23.19
N GLN A 73 -2.18 0.79 -22.51
CA GLN A 73 -3.45 1.20 -23.10
C GLN A 73 -3.66 2.71 -23.05
N CYS A 74 -3.66 3.30 -21.85
CA CYS A 74 -3.97 4.73 -21.67
C CYS A 74 -2.74 5.63 -21.65
N ARG A 75 -1.52 5.07 -21.76
CA ARG A 75 -0.24 5.81 -21.78
C ARG A 75 0.02 6.69 -20.56
N VAL A 76 -0.75 6.50 -19.48
CA VAL A 76 -0.55 7.22 -18.22
C VAL A 76 0.66 6.68 -17.48
N VAL A 77 1.52 7.59 -17.05
CA VAL A 77 2.67 7.32 -16.21
C VAL A 77 2.25 7.27 -14.74
N LEU A 78 2.64 6.22 -14.04
CA LEU A 78 2.35 5.98 -12.63
C LEU A 78 3.65 5.71 -11.88
N LYS A 79 3.79 6.28 -10.68
CA LYS A 79 4.92 5.95 -9.79
C LYS A 79 4.65 4.58 -9.17
N TRP A 80 5.57 3.65 -9.36
CA TRP A 80 5.47 2.27 -8.89
C TRP A 80 6.33 2.04 -7.65
N ILE A 81 7.53 2.61 -7.57
CA ILE A 81 8.49 2.32 -6.50
C ILE A 81 8.54 3.50 -5.51
N SER A 82 8.57 3.19 -4.20
CA SER A 82 8.86 4.19 -3.16
C SER A 82 10.35 4.54 -3.18
N GLU A 83 10.68 5.83 -3.11
CA GLU A 83 11.99 6.38 -3.45
C GLU A 83 13.21 5.76 -2.73
N ASN A 84 13.09 5.04 -1.61
CA ASN A 84 14.25 4.63 -0.81
C ASN A 84 14.21 3.20 -0.22
N GLY A 85 13.23 2.36 -0.58
CA GLY A 85 13.02 1.08 0.14
C GLY A 85 12.63 1.23 1.62
N ILE A 86 12.40 2.47 2.05
CA ILE A 86 11.91 2.81 3.38
C ILE A 86 10.43 2.45 3.43
N HIS A 87 10.08 1.51 4.31
CA HIS A 87 8.70 1.21 4.61
C HIS A 87 8.10 2.35 5.42
N TYR A 88 6.78 2.56 5.35
CA TYR A 88 6.11 3.54 6.18
C TYR A 88 5.00 2.89 6.97
N GLY A 89 4.97 3.17 8.27
CA GLY A 89 3.86 2.87 9.15
C GLY A 89 3.03 4.12 9.36
N GLY A 90 1.72 4.02 9.11
CA GLY A 90 0.75 5.05 9.45
C GLY A 90 -0.16 4.59 10.58
N LEU A 91 -0.34 5.45 11.58
CA LEU A 91 -1.31 5.26 12.65
C LEU A 91 -2.26 6.46 12.69
N SER A 92 -3.56 6.18 12.71
CA SER A 92 -4.60 7.19 12.85
C SER A 92 -5.61 6.79 13.92
N LEU A 93 -6.06 7.77 14.69
CA LEU A 93 -7.12 7.64 15.68
C LEU A 93 -8.44 8.13 15.09
N HIS A 94 -9.47 7.32 15.26
CA HIS A 94 -10.83 7.59 14.81
C HIS A 94 -11.75 7.48 16.02
N TYR A 95 -12.61 8.48 16.23
CA TYR A 95 -13.66 8.38 17.25
C TYR A 95 -14.85 9.26 16.88
N ILE A 96 -16.00 8.99 17.48
CA ILE A 96 -17.19 9.83 17.35
C ILE A 96 -17.29 10.71 18.60
N ASP A 97 -17.34 12.02 18.41
CA ASP A 97 -17.47 12.97 19.53
C ASP A 97 -18.90 13.05 20.09
N ALA A 98 -19.08 13.83 21.15
CA ALA A 98 -20.39 14.01 21.79
C ALA A 98 -21.44 14.66 20.87
N GLN A 99 -21.00 15.30 19.79
CA GLN A 99 -21.83 15.92 18.77
C GLN A 99 -22.06 15.00 17.56
N LEU A 100 -21.73 13.72 17.69
CA LEU A 100 -21.87 12.68 16.66
C LEU A 100 -21.01 12.93 15.41
N ASN A 101 -19.93 13.70 15.52
CA ASN A 101 -18.99 13.88 14.41
C ASN A 101 -17.89 12.84 14.47
N LEU A 102 -17.60 12.22 13.32
CA LEU A 102 -16.41 11.40 13.15
C LEU A 102 -15.18 12.31 13.13
N ARG A 103 -14.28 12.10 14.09
CA ARG A 103 -12.98 12.74 14.16
C ARG A 103 -11.91 11.76 13.71
N VAL A 104 -11.01 12.23 12.85
CA VAL A 104 -9.89 11.45 12.33
C VAL A 104 -8.60 12.23 12.57
N PHE A 105 -7.70 11.66 13.35
CA PHE A 105 -6.40 12.24 13.66
C PHE A 105 -5.30 11.32 13.16
N THR A 106 -4.43 11.82 12.27
CA THR A 106 -3.20 11.12 11.94
C THR A 106 -2.21 11.31 13.10
N LEU A 107 -1.98 10.25 13.88
CA LEU A 107 -1.04 10.29 15.00
C LEU A 107 0.40 10.25 14.50
N ALA A 108 0.66 9.41 13.50
CA ALA A 108 1.98 9.29 12.91
C ALA A 108 1.93 8.79 11.47
N CYS A 109 2.89 9.24 10.67
CA CYS A 109 3.33 8.61 9.45
C CYS A 109 4.86 8.62 9.48
N ARG A 110 5.47 7.47 9.76
CA ARG A 110 6.91 7.38 10.01
C ARG A 110 7.54 6.32 9.14
N ALA A 111 8.79 6.59 8.77
CA ALA A 111 9.68 5.57 8.26
C ALA A 111 9.72 4.40 9.25
N TYR A 112 9.49 3.21 8.73
CA TYR A 112 9.48 1.95 9.42
C TYR A 112 10.78 1.23 9.06
N ASP A 113 11.83 1.57 9.80
CA ASP A 113 13.21 1.08 9.63
C ASP A 113 13.45 -0.18 10.47
N TYR A 114 12.68 -1.24 10.21
CA TYR A 114 13.02 -2.57 10.71
C TYR A 114 13.43 -3.43 9.53
N THR A 115 14.68 -3.85 9.53
CA THR A 115 15.27 -4.80 8.58
C THR A 115 14.51 -6.12 8.51
N THR A 116 13.63 -6.40 9.48
CA THR A 116 12.74 -7.56 9.49
C THR A 116 11.29 -7.19 9.81
N GLN A 117 10.38 -7.51 8.89
CA GLN A 117 8.93 -7.23 8.97
C GLN A 117 8.18 -8.23 9.88
N HIS A 118 8.73 -8.53 11.06
CA HIS A 118 8.10 -9.42 12.02
C HIS A 118 6.94 -8.73 12.76
N SER A 119 5.94 -9.52 13.17
CA SER A 119 4.76 -9.04 13.89
C SER A 119 5.10 -8.28 15.17
N ILE A 120 6.16 -8.69 15.88
CA ILE A 120 6.63 -8.01 17.10
C ILE A 120 7.08 -6.57 16.84
N ASN A 121 7.77 -6.32 15.72
CA ASN A 121 8.24 -4.98 15.38
C ASN A 121 7.06 -4.07 15.01
N ILE A 122 6.02 -4.63 14.38
CA ILE A 122 4.80 -3.89 14.05
C ILE A 122 4.11 -3.45 15.34
N ARG A 123 4.03 -4.36 16.32
CA ARG A 123 3.43 -4.06 17.61
C ARG A 123 4.22 -2.96 18.35
N LEU A 124 5.55 -3.09 18.45
CA LEU A 124 6.42 -2.10 19.07
C LEU A 124 6.31 -0.71 18.40
N PHE A 125 6.19 -0.66 17.07
CA PHE A 125 5.98 0.60 16.36
C PHE A 125 4.69 1.29 16.77
N VAL A 126 3.58 0.56 16.84
CA VAL A 126 2.28 1.11 17.23
C VAL A 126 2.29 1.51 18.71
N ASP A 127 2.81 0.66 19.60
CA ASP A 127 2.85 0.92 21.04
C ASP A 127 3.65 2.20 21.35
N LYS A 128 4.82 2.40 20.72
CA LYS A 128 5.60 3.64 20.89
C LYS A 128 4.80 4.90 20.52
N ILE A 129 4.08 4.87 19.39
CA ILE A 129 3.26 6.03 19.00
C ILE A 129 2.13 6.23 20.01
N LEU A 130 1.49 5.17 20.48
CA LEU A 130 0.41 5.31 21.46
C LEU A 130 0.90 5.84 22.81
N GLU A 131 2.07 5.40 23.26
CA GLU A 131 2.74 5.92 24.47
C GLU A 131 3.01 7.44 24.36
N GLU A 132 3.51 7.92 23.21
CA GLU A 132 3.77 9.35 22.99
C GLU A 132 2.51 10.23 23.15
N PHE A 133 1.35 9.70 22.79
CA PHE A 133 0.06 10.40 22.90
C PHE A 133 -0.72 10.05 24.18
N ASN A 134 -0.15 9.23 25.08
CA ASN A 134 -0.83 8.70 26.27
C ASN A 134 -2.16 7.99 25.94
N LEU A 135 -2.17 7.18 24.89
CA LEU A 135 -3.35 6.45 24.38
C LEU A 135 -3.18 4.92 24.53
N PRO A 136 -3.11 4.37 25.76
CA PRO A 136 -2.93 2.94 25.94
C PRO A 136 -4.10 2.14 25.36
N LEU A 137 -3.78 1.02 24.71
CA LEU A 137 -4.77 0.06 24.26
C LEU A 137 -5.52 -0.54 25.45
N ASN A 138 -6.83 -0.71 25.29
CA ASN A 138 -7.73 -1.31 26.28
C ASN A 138 -8.95 -1.91 25.57
N ASP A 139 -9.85 -2.54 26.34
CA ASP A 139 -11.01 -3.28 25.83
C ASP A 139 -12.05 -2.44 25.06
N HIS A 140 -11.96 -1.11 25.15
CA HIS A 140 -12.81 -0.15 24.45
C HIS A 140 -12.21 0.35 23.13
N VAL A 141 -10.96 -0.04 22.83
CA VAL A 141 -10.25 0.36 21.62
C VAL A 141 -10.21 -0.82 20.64
N PHE A 142 -10.52 -0.52 19.38
CA PHE A 142 -10.38 -1.47 18.29
C PHE A 142 -9.17 -1.13 17.43
N ILE A 143 -8.45 -2.14 16.93
CA ILE A 143 -7.36 -1.96 15.96
C ILE A 143 -7.83 -2.45 14.59
N VAL A 144 -7.80 -1.58 13.60
CA VAL A 144 -8.11 -1.93 12.21
C VAL A 144 -6.81 -2.02 11.41
N THR A 145 -6.50 -3.20 10.88
CA THR A 145 -5.29 -3.45 10.06
C THR A 145 -5.64 -4.29 8.83
N ASP A 146 -4.73 -4.37 7.84
CA ASP A 146 -4.88 -5.35 6.75
C ASP A 146 -4.96 -6.80 7.27
N ASN A 147 -5.25 -7.75 6.38
CA ASN A 147 -5.43 -9.15 6.77
C ASN A 147 -4.19 -10.03 6.60
N GLU A 148 -3.02 -9.43 6.45
CA GLU A 148 -1.77 -10.19 6.38
C GLU A 148 -1.49 -10.90 7.72
N ASN A 149 -0.86 -12.08 7.64
CA ASN A 149 -0.62 -12.92 8.81
C ASN A 149 0.21 -12.21 9.90
N LYS A 150 1.15 -11.35 9.50
CA LYS A 150 1.94 -10.54 10.44
C LYS A 150 1.10 -9.52 11.20
N MET A 151 0.10 -8.89 10.56
CA MET A 151 -0.84 -7.99 11.26
C MET A 151 -1.72 -8.75 12.23
N LYS A 152 -2.24 -9.89 11.81
CA LYS A 152 -3.03 -10.76 12.69
C LYS A 152 -2.22 -11.20 13.91
N SER A 153 -0.96 -11.58 13.69
CA SER A 153 -0.06 -11.99 14.77
C SER A 153 0.34 -10.83 15.69
N ALA A 154 0.49 -9.60 15.18
CA ALA A 154 0.88 -8.44 15.98
C ALA A 154 -0.19 -8.00 17.00
N PHE A 155 -1.46 -8.27 16.70
CA PHE A 155 -2.61 -7.82 17.48
C PHE A 155 -3.56 -8.98 17.83
N LYS A 156 -2.99 -10.16 18.09
CA LYS A 156 -3.79 -11.39 18.28
C LYS A 156 -4.47 -11.43 19.64
N ASP A 157 -3.73 -11.16 20.71
CA ASP A 157 -4.13 -11.56 22.07
C ASP A 157 -4.55 -10.37 22.97
N ASP A 158 -4.12 -9.14 22.67
CA ASP A 158 -4.28 -7.99 23.60
C ASP A 158 -5.36 -6.97 23.21
N VAL A 159 -5.94 -7.06 22.02
CA VAL A 159 -6.85 -6.03 21.49
C VAL A 159 -7.87 -6.61 20.52
N LYS A 160 -9.05 -5.99 20.46
CA LYS A 160 -10.06 -6.34 19.45
C LYS A 160 -9.61 -5.86 18.08
N ARG A 161 -9.09 -6.78 17.27
CA ARG A 161 -8.66 -6.51 15.90
C ARG A 161 -9.79 -6.68 14.89
N ILE A 162 -9.93 -5.74 13.97
CA ILE A 162 -10.83 -5.81 12.82
C ILE A 162 -9.99 -5.80 11.53
N GLY A 163 -10.31 -6.69 10.60
CA GLY A 163 -9.67 -6.74 9.29
C GLY A 163 -10.14 -5.60 8.39
N CYS A 164 -9.23 -5.00 7.63
CA CYS A 164 -9.54 -3.93 6.71
C CYS A 164 -10.40 -4.43 5.53
N SER A 165 -11.62 -3.91 5.41
CA SER A 165 -12.53 -4.25 4.31
C SER A 165 -11.98 -3.89 2.94
N ALA A 166 -11.24 -2.79 2.82
CA ALA A 166 -10.62 -2.40 1.54
C ALA A 166 -9.63 -3.47 1.04
N HIS A 167 -8.86 -4.08 1.95
CA HIS A 167 -7.98 -5.20 1.59
C HIS A 167 -8.79 -6.42 1.14
N TYR A 168 -9.89 -6.74 1.81
CA TYR A 168 -10.78 -7.83 1.39
C TYR A 168 -11.39 -7.60 0.01
N ILE A 169 -11.95 -6.42 -0.24
CA ILE A 169 -12.54 -6.06 -1.53
C ILE A 169 -11.50 -6.17 -2.63
N ASN A 170 -10.29 -5.63 -2.42
CA ASN A 170 -9.20 -5.75 -3.38
C ASN A 170 -8.86 -7.22 -3.66
N LYS A 171 -8.80 -8.08 -2.64
CA LYS A 171 -8.54 -9.53 -2.82
C LYS A 171 -9.64 -10.24 -3.59
N VAL A 172 -10.91 -9.90 -3.33
CA VAL A 172 -12.06 -10.45 -4.06
C VAL A 172 -12.01 -10.02 -5.53
N LEU A 173 -11.73 -8.74 -5.81
CA LEU A 173 -11.60 -8.23 -7.18
C LEU A 173 -10.40 -8.85 -7.91
N GLU A 174 -9.25 -8.98 -7.24
CA GLU A 174 -8.07 -9.69 -7.77
C GLU A 174 -8.40 -11.14 -8.13
N HIS A 175 -9.18 -11.83 -7.31
CA HIS A 175 -9.58 -13.21 -7.55
C HIS A 175 -10.58 -13.34 -8.70
N ALA A 176 -11.62 -12.49 -8.71
CA ALA A 176 -12.62 -12.46 -9.78
C ALA A 176 -11.95 -12.20 -11.14
N SER A 177 -11.09 -11.19 -11.22
CA SER A 177 -10.41 -10.81 -12.47
C SER A 177 -9.46 -11.89 -13.01
N LYS A 178 -8.89 -12.75 -12.15
CA LYS A 178 -8.03 -13.86 -12.57
C LYS A 178 -8.84 -15.06 -13.08
N ASN A 179 -10.06 -15.23 -12.58
CA ASN A 179 -10.93 -16.35 -12.91
C ASN A 179 -11.82 -16.08 -14.12
N ASP A 180 -11.90 -14.86 -14.63
CA ASP A 180 -12.62 -14.54 -15.89
C ASP A 180 -11.93 -15.15 -17.15
N SER A 181 -10.79 -15.84 -16.98
CA SER A 181 -10.24 -16.77 -17.98
C SER A 181 -11.01 -18.11 -18.05
N ILE A 182 -12.02 -18.32 -17.22
CA ILE A 182 -12.92 -19.49 -17.25
C ILE A 182 -14.01 -19.28 -18.32
N ASN A 183 -13.62 -19.52 -19.56
CA ASN A 183 -14.40 -20.15 -20.63
C ASN A 183 -15.90 -19.73 -20.75
N CYS A 184 -16.16 -18.58 -21.36
CA CYS A 184 -17.50 -18.23 -21.84
C CYS A 184 -17.95 -19.05 -23.07
N ASP A 185 -17.08 -19.87 -23.67
CA ASP A 185 -17.41 -20.63 -24.88
C ASP A 185 -18.23 -21.91 -24.60
N ALA A 186 -18.46 -22.26 -23.33
CA ALA A 186 -19.15 -23.49 -22.94
C ALA A 186 -20.68 -23.33 -22.71
N VAL A 187 -21.26 -22.13 -22.85
CA VAL A 187 -22.69 -21.88 -22.55
C VAL A 187 -23.47 -21.37 -23.77
N CYS A 188 -22.83 -21.21 -24.94
CA CYS A 188 -23.47 -20.80 -26.19
C CYS A 188 -23.30 -21.82 -27.33
N GLN A 189 -23.58 -23.10 -27.08
CA GLN A 189 -23.82 -24.11 -28.12
C GLN A 189 -25.18 -24.76 -27.95
#